data_AF-A0A9X8YPT3-F1
#
_entry.id   AF-A0A9X8YPT3-F1
#
_cell.length_a   1.000
_cell.length_b   1.000
_cell.length_c   1.000
_cell.angle_alpha   90.00
_cell.angle_beta   90.00
_cell.angle_gamma   90.00
#
_symmetry.space_group_name_H-M   'P 1'
#
loop_
_entity.id
_entity.type
_entity.pdbx_description
1 polymer ?
#
loop_
_entity_poly.entity_id
_entity_poly.type
_entity_poly.pdbx_seq_one_letter_code
_entity_poly.pdbx_strand_id
1 'polypeptide(L)' 'MNQIDCILFDCDGTLVDSEVLCSKAYVHMFARYGIHLSLEEVFKKYKGVKLYEIIDRVNAEQGTDLAKEA' A
#
# COMPACT_ATOMS: atom_id res chain seq x y z
N MET A 1 -27.02 -18.23 -25.45
CA MET A 1 -26.05 -17.29 -24.85
C MET A 1 -26.44 -17.14 -23.39
N ASN A 2 -25.53 -17.39 -22.44
CA ASN A 2 -25.84 -17.14 -21.03
C ASN A 2 -25.91 -15.63 -20.82
N GLN A 3 -27.06 -15.16 -20.36
CA GLN A 3 -27.27 -13.79 -19.92
C GLN A 3 -26.66 -13.64 -18.52
N ILE A 4 -25.91 -12.56 -18.30
CA ILE A 4 -25.41 -12.23 -16.96
C ILE A 4 -26.52 -11.50 -16.22
N ASP A 5 -26.97 -12.04 -15.09
CA ASP A 5 -28.06 -11.48 -14.28
C ASP A 5 -27.57 -10.47 -13.23
N CYS A 6 -26.30 -10.57 -12.80
CA CYS A 6 -25.74 -9.71 -11.75
C CYS A 6 -24.22 -9.57 -11.87
N ILE A 7 -23.69 -8.42 -11.47
CA ILE A 7 -22.26 -8.16 -11.33
C ILE A 7 -22.04 -7.55 -9.94
N LEU A 8 -21.09 -8.12 -9.19
CA LEU A 8 -20.64 -7.60 -7.90
C LEU A 8 -19.29 -6.91 -8.09
N PHE A 9 -19.22 -5.64 -7.71
CA PHE A 9 -17.99 -4.86 -7.77
C PHE A 9 -17.42 -4.67 -6.37
N ASP A 10 -16.10 -4.78 -6.27
CA ASP A 10 -15.37 -4.28 -5.12
C ASP A 10 -15.36 -2.74 -5.13
N CYS A 11 -15.14 -2.12 -3.98
CA CYS A 11 -15.12 -0.66 -3.84
C CYS A 11 -13.71 -0.10 -4.10
N ASP A 12 -12.75 -0.48 -3.27
CA ASP A 12 -11.40 0.08 -3.26
C ASP A 12 -10.57 -0.45 -4.43
N GLY A 13 -9.92 0.44 -5.18
CA GLY A 13 -9.13 0.08 -6.36
C GLY A 13 -9.95 -0.39 -7.57
N THR A 14 -11.27 -0.57 -7.42
CA THR A 14 -12.19 -0.99 -8.48
C THR A 14 -13.16 0.13 -8.87
N LEU A 15 -13.98 0.62 -7.93
CA LEU A 15 -14.89 1.74 -8.17
C LEU A 15 -14.26 3.08 -7.80
N VAL A 16 -13.30 3.08 -6.88
CA VAL A 16 -12.61 4.28 -6.37
C VAL A 16 -11.11 4.08 -6.41
N ASP A 17 -10.36 5.09 -6.89
CA ASP A 17 -8.88 5.07 -6.91
C ASP A 17 -8.28 5.39 -5.52
N SER A 18 -8.67 4.61 -4.50
CA SER A 18 -8.29 4.80 -3.10
C SER A 18 -6.88 4.27 -2.78
N GLU A 19 -6.34 3.37 -3.60
CA GLU A 19 -5.03 2.75 -3.36
C GLU A 19 -3.85 3.71 -3.50
N VAL A 20 -3.99 4.73 -4.35
CA VAL A 20 -2.99 5.81 -4.50
C VAL A 20 -2.89 6.63 -3.21
N LEU A 21 -4.02 6.90 -2.53
CA LEU A 21 -4.03 7.62 -1.26
C LEU A 21 -3.33 6.82 -0.16
N CYS A 22 -3.57 5.51 -0.12
CA CYS A 22 -2.89 4.61 0.81
C CYS A 22 -1.37 4.64 0.60
N SER A 23 -0.93 4.58 -0.66
CA SER A 23 0.50 4.66 -1.00
C SER A 23 1.14 6.00 -0.62
N LYS A 24 0.41 7.12 -0.79
CA LYS A 24 0.86 8.44 -0.32
C LYS A 24 1.02 8.47 1.20
N ALA A 25 0.08 7.87 1.95
CA ALA A 25 0.17 7.78 3.40
C ALA A 25 1.44 7.04 3.84
N TYR A 26 1.80 5.93 3.17
CA TYR A 26 3.05 5.22 3.45
C TYR A 26 4.30 6.06 3.20
N VAL A 27 4.38 6.75 2.05
CA VAL A 27 5.50 7.67 1.76
C VAL A 27 5.64 8.72 2.86
N HIS A 28 4.54 9.34 3.28
CA HIS A 28 4.55 10.31 4.36
C HIS A 28 4.93 9.72 5.72
N MET A 29 4.47 8.51 6.02
CA MET A 29 4.82 7.79 7.25
C MET A 29 6.32 7.50 7.31
N PHE A 30 6.88 6.87 6.27
CA PHE A 30 8.30 6.51 6.21
C PHE A 30 9.22 7.73 6.22
N ALA A 31 8.81 8.84 5.60
CA ALA A 31 9.56 10.09 5.64
C ALA A 31 9.78 10.64 7.06
N ARG A 32 8.83 10.41 7.99
CA ARG A 32 8.98 10.79 9.41
C ARG A 32 10.13 10.05 10.11
N TYR A 33 10.53 8.91 9.56
CA TYR A 33 11.65 8.10 10.06
C TYR A 33 12.92 8.27 9.20
N GLY A 34 12.97 9.30 8.34
CA GLY A 34 14.11 9.57 7.46
C GLY A 34 14.19 8.68 6.22
N ILE A 35 13.22 7.79 6.01
CA ILE A 35 13.17 6.88 4.86
C ILE A 35 12.38 7.56 3.74
N HIS A 36 13.07 7.87 2.63
CA HIS A 36 12.48 8.56 1.50
C HIS A 36 12.21 7.57 0.36
N LEU A 37 10.94 7.19 0.20
CA LEU A 37 10.48 6.30 -0.86
C LEU A 37 9.73 7.11 -1.93
N SER A 38 9.87 6.76 -3.21
CA SER A 38 9.02 7.35 -4.23
C SER A 38 7.61 6.75 -4.20
N LEU A 39 6.61 7.57 -4.54
CA LEU A 39 5.22 7.10 -4.60
C LEU A 39 5.04 5.97 -5.62
N GLU A 40 5.74 6.05 -6.76
CA GLU A 40 5.67 5.03 -7.81
C GLU A 40 6.21 3.69 -7.33
N GLU A 41 7.35 3.67 -6.62
CA GLU A 41 7.93 2.45 -6.06
C GLU A 41 7.02 1.84 -5.00
N VAL A 42 6.47 2.66 -4.10
CA VAL A 42 5.54 2.21 -3.06
C VAL A 42 4.30 1.60 -3.70
N PHE A 43 3.72 2.28 -4.68
CA PHE A 43 2.54 1.78 -5.39
C PHE A 43 2.84 0.48 -6.13
N LYS A 44 3.98 0.36 -6.82
CA LYS A 44 4.31 -0.89 -7.54
C LYS A 44 4.66 -2.06 -6.60
N LYS A 45 5.38 -1.81 -5.50
CA LYS A 45 5.89 -2.87 -4.61
C LYS A 45 4.89 -3.31 -3.55
N TYR A 46 4.03 -2.40 -3.09
CA TYR A 46 3.27 -2.58 -1.86
C TYR A 46 1.74 -2.48 -2.03
N LYS A 47 1.25 -2.26 -3.25
CA LYS A 47 -0.17 -2.35 -3.57
C LYS A 47 -0.74 -3.70 -3.14
N GLY A 48 -1.82 -3.69 -2.35
CA GLY A 48 -2.46 -4.88 -1.80
C GLY A 48 -1.69 -5.61 -0.68
N VAL A 49 -0.54 -5.07 -0.22
CA VAL A 49 0.25 -5.66 0.88
C VAL A 49 -0.16 -5.03 2.21
N LYS A 50 -0.22 -5.85 3.26
CA LYS A 50 -0.53 -5.37 4.62
C LYS A 50 0.59 -4.47 5.14
N LEU A 51 0.24 -3.35 5.79
CA LEU A 51 1.20 -2.39 6.34
C LEU A 51 2.31 -3.04 7.18
N TYR A 52 1.98 -4.01 8.04
CA TYR A 52 2.97 -4.69 8.87
C TYR A 52 4.02 -5.45 8.05
N GLU A 53 3.64 -6.04 6.91
CA GLU A 53 4.59 -6.70 5.99
C GLU A 53 5.41 -5.67 5.20
N ILE A 54 4.83 -4.51 4.87
CA ILE A 54 5.56 -3.40 4.26
C ILE A 54 6.65 -2.92 5.21
N ILE A 55 6.32 -2.71 6.50
CA ILE A 55 7.27 -2.31 7.53
C ILE A 55 8.42 -3.32 7.63
N ASP A 56 8.12 -4.62 7.67
CA ASP A 56 9.16 -5.67 7.70
C ASP A 56 10.12 -5.60 6.51
N ARG A 57 9.57 -5.44 5.30
CA ARG A 57 10.36 -5.35 4.07
C ARG A 57 11.22 -4.09 4.07
N VAL A 58 10.66 -2.94 4.45
CA VAL A 58 11.41 -1.68 4.51
C VAL A 58 12.52 -1.75 5.56
N ASN A 59 12.26 -2.32 6.74
CA ASN A 59 13.26 -2.55 7.76
C ASN A 59 14.42 -3.42 7.25
N ALA A 60 14.10 -4.53 6.57
CA ALA A 60 15.11 -5.40 5.98
C ALA A 60 15.91 -4.72 4.85
N GLU A 61 15.26 -3.94 3.99
CA GLU A 61 15.91 -3.25 2.85
C GLU A 61 16.78 -2.07 3.29
N GLN A 62 16.36 -1.32 4.31
CA GLN A 62 17.01 -0.07 4.74
C GLN A 62 17.89 -0.25 5.99
N GLY A 63 17.88 -1.44 6.60
CA GLY A 63 18.60 -1.69 7.86
C GLY A 63 18.03 -0.90 9.04
N THR A 64 16.72 -0.66 9.04
CA THR A 64 16.01 0.08 10.11
C THR A 64 15.23 -0.86 11.01
N ASP A 65 14.80 -0.35 12.17
CA ASP A 65 13.96 -1.09 13.13
C ASP A 65 12.72 -0.27 13.51
N LEU A 66 11.84 -0.07 12.53
CA LEU A 66 10.56 0.58 12.72
C LEU A 66 9.63 -0.31 13.54
N ALA A 67 9.12 0.23 14.64
CA ALA A 67 8.09 -0.42 15.43
C ALA A 67 6.77 -0.50 14.65
N LYS A 68 6.12 -1.66 14.73
CA LYS A 68 4.74 -1.85 14.28
C LYS A 68 3.82 -1.42 15.41
N GLU A 69 3.55 -0.13 15.52
CA GLU A 69 2.58 0.36 16.50
C GLU A 69 1.16 -0.13 16.10
N ALA A 70 0.42 -0.59 17.11
CA ALA A 70 -0.93 -1.15 16.99
C ALA A 70 -1.99 -0.05 17.12
#